data_AF-A0A963XAB4-F1
#
_entry.id   AF-A0A963XAB4-F1
#
_cell.length_a   1.000
_cell.length_b   1.000
_cell.length_c   1.000
_cell.angle_alpha   90.00
_cell.angle_beta   90.00
_cell.angle_gamma   90.00
#
_symmetry.space_group_name_H-M   'P 1'
#
loop_
_entity.id
_entity.type
_entity.pdbx_description
1 polymer ?
#
loop_
_entity_poly.entity_id
_entity_poly.type
_entity_poly.pdbx_seq_one_letter_code
_entity_poly.pdbx_strand_id
1 'polypeptide(L)' 'LTSGGYGYTVGKSIGYGYVRNEGGVSDDFLASGDYELVVANERFPARIVLAPLYDPENLKVKA' A
#
# COMPACT_ATOMS: atom_id res chain seq x y z
N LEU A 1 -9.85 -0.66 5.12
CA LEU A 1 -8.50 -0.74 5.72
C LEU A 1 -8.57 -1.61 6.96
N THR A 2 -7.56 -2.45 7.17
CA THR A 2 -7.39 -3.21 8.41
C THR A 2 -6.49 -2.49 9.40
N SER A 3 -5.55 -1.68 8.92
CA SER A 3 -4.71 -0.80 9.72
C SER A 3 -4.25 0.40 8.91
N GLY A 4 -3.84 1.47 9.58
CA GLY A 4 -3.29 2.66 8.94
C GLY A 4 -2.57 3.56 9.94
N GLY A 5 -1.66 4.39 9.45
CA GLY A 5 -0.86 5.30 10.26
C GLY A 5 0.07 6.16 9.41
N TYR A 6 0.84 7.04 10.05
CA TYR A 6 1.82 7.88 9.37
C TYR A 6 3.21 7.24 9.44
N GLY A 7 3.78 6.90 8.29
CA GLY A 7 5.13 6.37 8.18
C GLY A 7 6.14 7.51 8.23
N TYR A 8 6.62 7.87 9.42
CA TYR A 8 7.58 8.98 9.59
C TYR A 8 8.85 8.83 8.75
N THR A 9 9.39 7.61 8.63
CA THR A 9 10.58 7.32 7.81
C THR A 9 10.36 7.60 6.32
N VAL A 10 9.13 7.51 5.83
CA VAL A 10 8.79 7.74 4.42
C VAL A 10 8.00 9.04 4.20
N GLY A 11 7.67 9.76 5.27
CA GLY A 11 6.94 11.03 5.25
C GLY A 11 5.54 10.94 4.62
N LYS A 12 4.84 9.82 4.75
CA LYS A 12 3.54 9.58 4.11
C LYS A 12 2.58 8.80 5.00
N SER A 13 1.28 9.03 4.82
CA SER A 13 0.23 8.16 5.35
C SER A 13 0.24 6.81 4.63
N ILE A 14 0.18 5.72 5.39
CA ILE A 14 0.20 4.35 4.90
C ILE A 14 -1.03 3.63 5.43
N GLY A 15 -1.67 2.83 4.58
CA GLY A 15 -2.80 1.98 4.93
C GLY A 15 -2.59 0.56 4.42
N TYR A 16 -3.06 -0.42 5.18
CA TYR A 16 -3.15 -1.81 4.74
C TYR A 16 -4.61 -2.21 4.54
N GLY A 17 -4.85 -2.98 3.49
CA GLY A 17 -6.16 -3.50 3.15
C GLY A 17 -6.05 -4.72 2.24
N TYR A 18 -7.17 -5.42 2.13
CA TYR A 18 -7.29 -6.55 1.23
C TYR A 18 -7.98 -6.12 -0.06
N VAL A 19 -7.40 -6.53 -1.19
CA VAL A 19 -8.04 -6.46 -2.50
C VAL A 19 -8.63 -7.85 -2.80
N ARG A 20 -9.83 -7.88 -3.36
CA ARG A 20 -10.52 -9.12 -3.73
C ARG A 20 -10.93 -9.05 -5.19
N ASN A 21 -10.69 -10.13 -5.93
CA ASN A 21 -11.15 -10.32 -7.29
C ASN A 21 -11.49 -11.81 -7.49
N GLU A 22 -12.66 -12.12 -8.02
CA GLU A 22 -13.11 -13.51 -8.22
C GLU A 22 -12.22 -14.26 -9.23
N GLY A 23 -11.69 -13.56 -10.21
CA GLY A 23 -10.73 -14.11 -11.19
C GLY A 23 -9.30 -14.28 -10.66
N GLY A 24 -9.06 -13.99 -9.38
CA GLY A 24 -7.73 -13.97 -8.78
C GLY A 24 -7.08 -12.59 -8.81
N VAL A 25 -6.07 -12.40 -7.97
CA VAL A 25 -5.36 -11.14 -7.79
C VAL A 25 -3.89 -11.36 -8.17
N SER A 26 -3.52 -11.01 -9.41
CA SER A 26 -2.14 -11.02 -9.89
C SER A 26 -1.46 -9.66 -9.68
N ASP A 27 -0.13 -9.62 -9.79
CA ASP A 27 0.63 -8.37 -9.76
C ASP A 27 0.22 -7.39 -10.87
N ASP A 28 -0.03 -7.88 -12.09
CA ASP A 28 -0.52 -7.06 -13.21
C ASP A 28 -1.89 -6.46 -12.92
N PHE A 29 -2.81 -7.28 -12.36
CA PHE A 29 -4.12 -6.81 -11.93
C PHE A 29 -3.96 -5.70 -10.90
N LEU A 30 -3.10 -5.93 -9.90
CA LEU A 30 -2.82 -4.94 -8.89
C LEU A 30 -2.25 -3.65 -9.49
N ALA A 31 -1.24 -3.74 -10.35
CA ALA A 31 -0.57 -2.59 -10.95
C ALA A 31 -1.44 -1.76 -11.90
N SER A 32 -2.43 -2.39 -12.55
CA SER A 32 -3.36 -1.71 -13.47
C SER A 32 -4.53 -1.00 -12.78
N GLY A 33 -4.75 -1.24 -11.49
CA GLY A 33 -5.87 -0.69 -10.76
C GLY A 33 -5.68 0.77 -10.34
N ASP A 34 -6.77 1.53 -10.35
CA ASP A 34 -6.85 2.83 -9.68
C ASP A 34 -7.39 2.63 -8.26
N TYR A 35 -6.62 3.10 -7.27
CA TYR A 35 -6.95 2.92 -5.86
C TYR A 35 -7.21 4.26 -5.20
N GLU A 36 -8.23 4.28 -4.37
CA GLU A 36 -8.59 5.44 -3.57
C GLU A 36 -8.94 5.02 -2.16
N LEU A 37 -8.65 5.89 -1.20
CA LEU A 37 -9.02 5.73 0.19
C LEU A 37 -10.08 6.76 0.54
N VAL A 38 -11.19 6.28 1.11
CA VAL A 38 -12.21 7.17 1.68
C VAL A 38 -11.82 7.50 3.12
N VAL A 39 -11.54 8.77 3.37
CA VAL A 39 -11.25 9.31 4.70
C VAL A 39 -12.26 10.41 4.99
N ALA A 40 -13.06 10.25 6.05
CA ALA A 40 -14.08 11.23 6.43
C ALA A 40 -15.02 11.65 5.26
N ASN A 41 -15.46 10.68 4.45
CA ASN A 41 -16.29 10.85 3.24
C ASN A 41 -15.62 11.55 2.04
N GLU A 42 -14.32 11.78 2.09
CA GLU A 42 -13.56 12.30 0.96
C GLU A 42 -12.67 11.21 0.35
N ARG A 43 -12.58 11.18 -0.99
CA ARG A 43 -11.76 10.21 -1.73
C ARG A 43 -10.37 10.79 -1.95
N PHE A 44 -9.35 10.06 -1.50
CA PHE A 44 -7.96 10.40 -1.72
C PHE A 44 -7.30 9.37 -2.63
N PRO A 45 -6.58 9.80 -3.68
CA PRO A 45 -5.85 8.88 -4.53
C PRO A 45 -4.76 8.16 -3.73
N ALA A 46 -4.69 6.85 -3.91
CA ALA A 46 -3.71 5.99 -3.26
C ALA A 46 -2.94 5.19 -4.30
N ARG A 47 -1.66 4.99 -4.02
CA ARG A 47 -0.80 4.12 -4.82
C ARG A 47 -0.51 2.87 -4.02
N ILE A 48 -0.78 1.70 -4.60
CA ILE A 48 -0.35 0.44 -4.01
C ILE A 48 1.17 0.28 -4.13
N VAL A 49 1.75 -0.40 -3.16
CA VAL A 49 3.17 -0.74 -3.15
C VAL A 49 3.30 -2.21 -2.81
N LEU A 50 4.03 -2.95 -3.64
CA LEU A 50 4.20 -4.41 -3.50
C LEU A 50 5.49 -4.78 -2.76
N ALA A 51 6.41 -3.81 -2.62
CA ALA A 51 7.65 -3.96 -1.88
C ALA A 51 7.60 -3.16 -0.55
N PRO A 52 8.43 -3.53 0.44
CA PRO A 52 8.60 -2.75 1.65
C PRO A 52 8.94 -1.29 1.31
N LEU A 53 8.24 -0.36 1.97
CA LEU A 53 8.45 1.08 1.79
C LEU A 53 9.81 1.57 2.34
N TYR A 54 10.45 0.78 3.19
CA TYR A 54 11.74 1.09 3.79
C TYR A 54 12.63 -0.15 3.82
N ASP A 55 13.90 0.05 3.45
CA ASP A 55 14.92 -1.00 3.36
C ASP A 55 14.47 -2.27 2.61
N PRO A 56 14.03 -2.16 1.33
CA PRO A 56 13.55 -3.32 0.57
C PRO A 56 14.64 -4.38 0.35
N GLU A 57 15.91 -3.98 0.31
CA GLU A 57 17.06 -4.87 0.14
C GLU A 57 17.55 -5.48 1.46
N ASN A 58 16.98 -5.05 2.59
CA ASN A 58 17.28 -5.56 3.92
C ASN A 58 18.76 -5.34 4.31
N LEU A 59 19.34 -4.22 3.89
CA LEU A 59 20.75 -3.89 4.10
C LEU A 59 21.04 -3.49 5.55
N LYS A 60 20.03 -3.00 6.29
CA LYS A 60 20.23 -2.49 7.66
C LYS A 60 20.16 -3.56 8.73
N VAL A 61 19.55 -4.72 8.45
CA VAL A 61 19.43 -5.82 9.42
C VAL A 61 20.47 -6.91 9.19
N LYS A 62 20.97 -7.08 7.96
CA LYS A 62 21.96 -8.11 7.61
C LYS A 62 23.41 -7.72 7.89
N ALA A 63 23.66 -6.52 8.43
CA ALA A 63 24.99 -6.01 8.76
C ALA A 63 25.49 -6.52 10.12
#